data_AF-S2QZM1-F1
#
_entry.id   AF-S2QZM1-F1
#
_cell.length_a   1.000
_cell.length_b   1.000
_cell.length_c   1.000
_cell.angle_alpha   90.00
_cell.angle_beta   90.00
_cell.angle_gamma   90.00
#
_symmetry.space_group_name_H-M   'P 1'
#
loop_
_entity.id
_entity.type
_entity.pdbx_description
1 polymer ?
#
loop_
_entity_poly.entity_id
_entity_poly.type
_entity_poly.pdbx_seq_one_letter_code
_entity_poly.pdbx_strand_id
1 'polypeptide(L)'
;MLGHVGIMLAHGDVAKNKLTGLFPFEYKKIFNMAKTYELHSGHYHSERFKDDRGIMWRQLGTAKPNDPYEIKNGFTTGKHLLYAFVYDDTRLRCTYELN
;
A
#
# COMPACT_ATOMS: atom_id res chain seq x y z
N MET A 1 -2.55 10.45 7.97
CA MET A 1 -3.86 10.98 7.54
C MET A 1 -3.60 12.20 6.67
N LEU A 2 -4.34 12.34 5.57
CA LEU A 2 -4.30 13.51 4.69
C LEU A 2 -5.73 13.98 4.48
N GLY A 3 -6.08 15.19 4.94
CA GLY A 3 -7.48 15.60 5.05
C GLY A 3 -8.28 14.58 5.87
N HIS A 4 -9.36 14.08 5.29
CA HIS A 4 -10.20 12.99 5.76
C HIS A 4 -9.88 11.63 5.12
N VAL A 5 -8.65 11.43 4.63
CA VAL A 5 -8.17 10.12 4.14
C VAL A 5 -7.30 9.44 5.20
N GLY A 6 -7.77 8.31 5.70
CA GLY A 6 -7.01 7.43 6.59
C GLY A 6 -6.00 6.63 5.77
N ILE A 7 -4.71 6.77 6.06
CA ILE A 7 -3.65 6.08 5.33
C ILE A 7 -2.80 5.28 6.33
N MET A 8 -2.70 3.97 6.12
CA MET A 8 -1.79 3.07 6.83
C MET A 8 -0.67 2.63 5.89
N LEU A 9 0.56 2.69 6.38
CA LEU A 9 1.73 2.15 5.70
C LEU A 9 2.27 0.97 6.50
N ALA A 10 2.60 -0.12 5.81
CA ALA A 10 3.20 -1.30 6.43
C ALA A 10 4.26 -1.91 5.52
N HIS A 11 5.27 -2.60 6.07
CA HIS A 11 6.24 -3.29 5.21
C HIS A 11 5.56 -4.42 4.39
N GLY A 12 4.73 -5.24 5.04
CA GLY A 12 3.87 -6.23 4.38
C GLY A 12 4.30 -7.70 4.54
N ASP A 13 5.39 -7.94 5.26
CA ASP A 13 5.94 -9.27 5.58
C ASP A 13 5.27 -9.90 6.81
N VAL A 14 5.10 -9.13 7.89
CA VAL A 14 4.52 -9.59 9.16
C VAL A 14 3.02 -9.31 9.20
N ALA A 15 2.27 -10.29 9.70
CA ALA A 15 0.82 -10.20 9.94
C ALA A 15 0.01 -9.72 8.73
N LYS A 16 0.50 -10.00 7.50
CA LYS A 16 -0.09 -9.57 6.22
C LYS A 16 -1.61 -9.68 6.17
N ASN A 17 -2.15 -10.84 6.52
CA ASN A 17 -3.60 -11.11 6.46
C ASN A 17 -4.43 -10.39 7.53
N LYS A 18 -3.79 -9.72 8.50
CA LYS A 18 -4.42 -8.99 9.60
C LYS A 18 -4.27 -7.47 9.46
N LEU A 19 -3.47 -6.97 8.53
CA LEU A 19 -3.12 -5.55 8.42
C LEU A 19 -4.37 -4.63 8.33
N THR A 20 -5.35 -5.02 7.53
CA THR A 20 -6.63 -4.30 7.38
C THR A 20 -7.45 -4.31 8.66
N GLY A 21 -7.38 -5.39 9.45
CA GLY A 21 -7.98 -5.46 10.78
C GLY A 21 -7.20 -4.64 11.81
N LEU A 22 -5.88 -4.58 11.74
CA LEU A 22 -5.08 -3.78 12.68
C LEU A 22 -5.35 -2.29 12.54
N PHE A 23 -5.66 -1.82 11.33
CA PHE A 23 -5.86 -0.39 11.09
C PHE A 23 -6.96 0.25 11.99
N PRO A 24 -8.23 -0.22 11.98
CA PRO A 24 -9.26 0.33 12.85
C PRO A 24 -9.03 0.03 14.33
N PHE A 25 -8.35 -1.07 14.69
CA PHE A 25 -8.16 -1.46 16.09
C PHE A 25 -7.06 -0.65 16.78
N GLU A 26 -5.92 -0.44 16.12
CA GLU A 26 -4.78 0.28 16.68
C GLU A 26 -4.93 1.80 16.49
N TYR A 27 -5.51 2.23 15.37
CA TYR A 27 -5.57 3.64 14.98
C TYR A 27 -7.01 4.19 15.01
N LYS A 28 -7.79 3.82 16.02
CA LYS A 28 -9.22 4.18 16.19
C LYS A 28 -9.54 5.64 15.92
N LYS A 29 -8.71 6.58 16.43
CA LYS A 29 -8.94 8.03 16.23
C LYS A 29 -8.83 8.43 14.76
N ILE A 30 -7.78 7.97 14.06
CA ILE A 30 -7.61 8.23 12.63
C ILE A 30 -8.75 7.60 11.85
N PHE A 31 -9.08 6.35 12.21
CA PHE A 31 -10.13 5.62 11.55
C PHE A 31 -11.48 6.35 11.68
N ASN A 32 -11.84 6.78 12.88
CA ASN A 32 -13.10 7.49 13.14
C ASN A 32 -13.20 8.87 12.44
N MET A 33 -12.08 9.56 12.22
CA MET A 33 -12.07 10.88 11.57
C MET A 33 -12.06 10.79 10.04
N ALA A 34 -11.67 9.64 9.47
CA ALA A 34 -11.52 9.48 8.03
C ALA A 34 -12.83 9.10 7.33
N LYS A 35 -12.95 9.48 6.06
CA LYS A 35 -14.05 9.12 5.15
C LYS A 35 -13.67 7.98 4.22
N THR A 36 -12.39 7.87 3.85
CA THR A 36 -11.85 6.78 3.04
C THR A 36 -10.57 6.23 3.68
N TYR A 37 -10.27 4.96 3.37
CA TYR A 37 -9.20 4.22 4.01
C TYR A 37 -8.31 3.55 2.97
N GLU A 38 -7.02 3.83 3.09
CA GLU A 38 -5.98 3.37 2.19
C GLU A 38 -4.93 2.61 3.02
N LEU A 39 -4.50 1.46 2.51
CA LEU A 39 -3.39 0.71 3.05
C LEU A 39 -2.36 0.50 1.95
N HIS A 40 -1.13 0.93 2.17
CA HIS A 40 -0.02 0.67 1.25
C HIS A 40 1.00 -0.26 1.90
N SER A 41 1.42 -1.29 1.17
CA SER A 41 2.48 -2.20 1.61
C SER A 41 3.46 -2.53 0.50
N GLY A 42 4.61 -3.11 0.85
CA GLY A 42 5.62 -3.54 -0.12
C GLY A 42 6.04 -5.00 0.11
N HIS A 43 7.35 -5.18 0.31
CA HIS A 43 8.04 -6.43 0.60
C HIS A 43 8.14 -7.43 -0.57
N TYR A 44 7.04 -7.77 -1.23
CA TYR A 44 7.02 -8.83 -2.24
C TYR A 44 7.34 -8.35 -3.66
N HIS A 45 7.75 -7.10 -3.82
CA HIS A 45 8.15 -6.49 -5.10
C HIS A 45 7.19 -6.80 -6.26
N SER A 46 5.90 -6.82 -5.93
CA SER A 46 4.81 -7.18 -6.84
C SER A 46 3.59 -6.35 -6.52
N GLU A 47 2.89 -5.92 -7.57
CA GLU A 47 1.67 -5.14 -7.45
C GLU A 47 0.49 -6.05 -7.15
N ARG A 48 -0.26 -5.73 -6.08
CA ARG A 48 -1.55 -6.35 -5.79
C ARG A 48 -2.49 -5.31 -5.21
N PHE A 49 -3.68 -5.22 -5.78
CA PHE A 49 -4.72 -4.30 -5.34
C PHE A 49 -5.95 -5.09 -4.89
N LYS A 50 -6.49 -4.78 -3.71
CA LYS A 50 -7.74 -5.36 -3.24
C LYS A 50 -8.49 -4.41 -2.33
N ASP A 51 -9.82 -4.47 -2.39
CA ASP A 51 -10.69 -3.97 -1.34
C ASP A 51 -10.83 -5.03 -0.26
N ASP A 52 -10.62 -4.66 1.00
CA ASP A 52 -10.90 -5.52 2.15
C ASP A 52 -11.66 -4.72 3.20
N ARG A 53 -12.97 -4.97 3.28
CA ARG A 53 -13.90 -4.32 4.23
C ARG A 53 -13.90 -2.79 4.09
N GLY A 54 -13.81 -2.28 2.87
CA GLY A 54 -13.80 -0.83 2.59
C GLY A 54 -12.46 -0.15 2.82
N ILE A 55 -11.40 -0.92 3.09
CA ILE A 55 -10.02 -0.45 3.08
C ILE A 55 -9.41 -0.87 1.75
N MET A 56 -9.02 0.10 0.93
CA MET A 56 -8.33 -0.17 -0.33
C MET A 56 -6.85 -0.44 -0.03
N TRP A 57 -6.43 -1.69 -0.24
CA TRP A 57 -5.06 -2.12 -0.01
C TRP A 57 -4.30 -2.27 -1.31
N ARG A 58 -3.21 -1.50 -1.44
CA ARG A 58 -2.22 -1.60 -2.51
C ARG A 58 -0.89 -2.13 -1.99
N GLN A 59 -0.56 -3.36 -2.36
CA GLN A 59 0.81 -3.84 -2.31
C GLN A 59 1.52 -3.32 -3.56
N LEU A 60 2.62 -2.61 -3.36
CA LEU A 60 3.39 -1.96 -4.43
C LEU A 60 4.66 -2.76 -4.73
N GLY A 61 5.16 -2.58 -5.96
CA GLY A 61 6.46 -3.07 -6.40
C GLY A 61 7.62 -2.30 -5.74
N THR A 62 8.79 -2.39 -6.36
CA THR A 62 9.99 -1.63 -5.94
C THR A 62 10.66 -1.04 -7.16
N ALA A 63 11.06 0.24 -7.11
CA ALA A 63 11.81 0.88 -8.20
C ALA A 63 13.25 0.34 -8.36
N LYS A 64 13.76 -0.37 -7.35
CA LYS A 64 15.14 -0.91 -7.35
C LYS A 64 15.24 -2.10 -8.30
N PRO A 65 16.33 -2.21 -9.10
CA PRO A 65 16.60 -3.38 -9.94
C PRO A 65 16.66 -4.70 -9.15
N ASN A 66 16.43 -5.82 -9.83
CA ASN A 66 16.53 -7.15 -9.22
C ASN A 66 17.90 -7.39 -8.57
N ASP A 67 17.93 -7.90 -7.34
CA ASP A 67 19.15 -8.36 -6.68
C ASP A 67 19.46 -9.84 -7.00
N PRO A 68 20.65 -10.35 -6.60
CA PRO A 68 21.02 -11.74 -6.88
C PRO A 68 20.06 -12.78 -6.28
N TYR A 69 19.41 -12.50 -5.15
CA TYR A 69 18.43 -13.42 -4.57
C TYR A 69 17.18 -13.48 -5.45
N GLU A 70 16.70 -12.33 -5.92
CA GLU A 70 15.53 -12.26 -6.81
C GLU A 70 15.79 -12.95 -8.15
N ILE A 71 16.96 -12.71 -8.74
CA ILE A 71 17.38 -13.35 -9.99
C ILE A 71 17.46 -14.87 -9.80
N LYS A 72 18.12 -15.33 -8.73
CA LYS A 72 18.29 -16.76 -8.44
C LYS A 72 16.97 -17.49 -8.28
N ASN A 73 15.95 -16.84 -7.73
CA ASN A 73 14.63 -17.44 -7.48
C ASN A 73 13.58 -17.10 -8.56
N GLY A 74 13.95 -16.38 -9.62
CA GLY A 74 13.04 -16.03 -10.71
C GLY A 74 12.02 -14.93 -10.37
N PHE A 75 12.25 -14.15 -9.31
CA PHE A 75 11.41 -13.01 -8.91
C PHE A 75 11.74 -11.74 -9.73
N THR A 76 11.92 -11.87 -11.03
CA THR A 76 12.45 -10.82 -11.90
C THR A 76 11.40 -10.09 -12.73
N THR A 77 10.13 -10.46 -12.59
CA THR A 77 9.02 -9.99 -13.43
C THR A 77 8.22 -8.86 -12.78
N GLY A 78 8.59 -8.45 -11.57
CA GLY A 78 7.99 -7.30 -10.89
C GLY A 78 8.21 -6.01 -11.67
N LYS A 79 7.20 -5.13 -11.68
CA LYS A 79 7.39 -3.78 -12.24
C LYS A 79 8.32 -2.97 -11.33
N HIS A 80 9.31 -2.34 -11.94
CA HIS A 80 10.24 -1.46 -11.26
C HIS A 80 9.77 -0.01 -11.28
N LEU A 81 8.75 0.29 -10.47
CA LEU A 81 8.10 1.61 -10.46
C LEU A 81 8.07 2.22 -9.06
N LEU A 82 8.10 3.55 -9.03
CA LEU A 82 7.71 4.35 -7.88
C LEU A 82 6.29 4.90 -8.14
N TYR A 83 5.49 5.06 -7.09
CA TYR A 83 4.14 5.59 -7.18
C TYR A 83 4.02 6.92 -6.44
N ALA A 84 3.41 7.93 -7.09
CA ALA A 84 2.95 9.14 -6.43
C ALA A 84 1.42 9.15 -6.36
N PHE A 85 0.88 9.18 -5.14
CA PHE A 85 -0.55 9.22 -4.87
C PHE A 85 -0.99 10.64 -4.52
N VAL A 86 -1.95 11.17 -5.26
CA VAL A 86 -2.49 12.51 -5.03
C VAL A 86 -3.91 12.40 -4.51
N TYR A 87 -4.12 12.96 -3.33
CA TYR A 87 -5.37 12.94 -2.59
C TYR A 87 -6.05 14.31 -2.64
N ASP A 88 -7.38 14.33 -2.74
CA ASP A 88 -8.15 15.47 -2.27
C ASP A 88 -8.44 15.31 -0.77
N ASP A 89 -9.27 16.19 -0.20
CA ASP A 89 -9.61 16.14 1.23
C ASP A 89 -10.29 14.83 1.64
N THR A 90 -10.89 14.07 0.72
CA THR A 90 -11.75 12.93 1.07
C THR A 90 -11.34 11.62 0.43
N ARG A 91 -10.56 11.62 -0.65
CA ARG A 91 -10.20 10.41 -1.41
C ARG A 91 -8.98 10.58 -2.31
N LEU A 92 -8.45 9.45 -2.78
CA LEU A 92 -7.47 9.41 -3.87
C LEU A 92 -8.07 9.95 -5.18
N ARG A 93 -7.31 10.77 -5.91
CA ARG A 93 -7.73 11.38 -7.18
C ARG A 93 -6.93 10.90 -8.36
N CYS A 94 -5.62 10.83 -8.21
CA CYS A 94 -4.76 10.30 -9.24
C CYS A 94 -3.57 9.57 -8.63
N THR A 95 -3.06 8.66 -9.44
CA THR A 95 -1.84 7.90 -9.17
C THR A 95 -0.94 8.12 -10.37
N TYR A 96 0.31 8.50 -10.12
CA TYR A 96 1.35 8.60 -11.15
C TYR A 96 2.36 7.47 -10.95
N GLU A 97 2.73 6.83 -12.06
CA GLU A 97 3.87 5.92 -12.14
C GLU A 97 5.11 6.76 -12.47
N LEU A 98 6.13 6.67 -11.63
CA LEU A 98 7.40 7.39 -11.75
C LEU A 98 8.52 6.36 -11.96
N ASN A 99 9.41 6.66 -12.90
CA ASN A 99 10.61 5.88 -13.23
C ASN A 99 11.86 6.74 -13.03
#